data_AF-C1B583-F1
#
_entry.id   AF-C1B583-F1
#
_cell.length_a   1.000
_cell.length_b   1.000
_cell.length_c   1.000
_cell.angle_alpha   90.00
_cell.angle_beta   90.00
_cell.angle_gamma   90.00
#
_symmetry.space_group_name_H-M   'P 1'
#
loop_
_entity.id
_entity.type
_entity.pdbx_description
1 polymer ?
#
loop_
_entity_poly.entity_id
_entity_poly.type
_entity_poly.pdbx_seq_one_letter_code
_entity_poly.pdbx_strand_id
1 'polypeptide(L)'
;MTIDDEETAGSATLMDTLPARHRTVLRLRIVHRLPVVEVARLLGTNVEAVLLLQHAALDLLRRQLAAGAVLDGDNPANRRY
;
A
#
# COMPACT_ATOMS: atom_id res chain seq x y z
N MET A 1 10.42 -20.39 13.33
CA MET A 1 8.97 -20.14 13.19
C MET A 1 8.84 -18.66 12.89
N THR A 2 8.67 -18.34 11.62
CA THR A 2 8.84 -17.02 10.98
C THR A 2 7.60 -16.17 11.21
N ILE A 3 7.76 -15.06 11.91
CA ILE A 3 6.69 -14.05 12.10
C ILE A 3 6.50 -13.22 10.81
N ASP A 4 7.42 -13.32 9.85
CA ASP A 4 7.42 -12.50 8.62
C ASP A 4 6.50 -13.01 7.48
N ASP A 5 6.04 -14.27 7.51
CA ASP A 5 5.26 -14.83 6.40
C ASP A 5 3.77 -14.42 6.42
N GLU A 6 3.19 -14.22 7.61
CA GLU A 6 1.77 -13.86 7.75
C GLU A 6 1.51 -12.37 7.45
N GLU A 7 2.45 -11.49 7.81
CA GLU A 7 2.38 -10.04 7.53
C GLU A 7 2.59 -9.71 6.03
N THR A 8 3.42 -10.51 5.36
CA THR A 8 3.67 -10.37 3.92
C THR A 8 2.42 -10.72 3.10
N ALA A 9 1.65 -11.73 3.52
CA ALA A 9 0.39 -12.11 2.87
C ALA A 9 -0.68 -11.01 2.97
N GLY A 10 -0.82 -10.37 4.14
CA GLY A 10 -1.73 -9.24 4.32
C GLY A 10 -1.34 -8.02 3.47
N SER A 11 -0.03 -7.72 3.40
CA SER A 11 0.51 -6.60 2.61
C SER A 11 0.34 -6.81 1.09
N ALA A 12 0.52 -8.04 0.61
CA ALA A 12 0.29 -8.39 -0.79
C ALA A 12 -1.19 -8.24 -1.18
N THR A 13 -2.10 -8.65 -0.28
CA THR A 13 -3.55 -8.57 -0.49
C THR A 13 -4.04 -7.12 -0.52
N LEU A 14 -3.50 -6.24 0.33
CA LEU A 14 -3.80 -4.81 0.31
C LEU A 14 -3.31 -4.13 -0.97
N MET A 15 -2.10 -4.45 -1.42
CA MET A 15 -1.58 -3.94 -2.69
C MET A 15 -2.39 -4.43 -3.90
N ASP A 16 -3.02 -5.61 -3.83
CA ASP A 16 -3.84 -6.19 -4.92
C ASP A 16 -5.17 -5.44 -5.11
N THR A 17 -5.68 -4.80 -4.06
CA THR A 17 -6.90 -3.98 -4.14
C THR A 17 -6.68 -2.59 -4.74
N LEU A 18 -5.43 -2.15 -4.87
CA LEU A 18 -5.11 -0.87 -5.48
C LEU A 18 -5.27 -0.92 -7.01
N PRO A 19 -5.73 0.16 -7.65
CA PRO A 19 -5.72 0.24 -9.11
C PRO A 19 -4.29 0.08 -9.63
N ALA A 20 -4.13 -0.62 -10.76
CA ALA A 20 -2.83 -1.04 -11.29
C ALA A 20 -1.78 0.09 -11.37
N ARG A 21 -2.22 1.31 -11.71
CA ARG A 21 -1.35 2.49 -11.78
C ARG A 21 -0.83 2.95 -10.42
N HIS A 22 -1.63 2.86 -9.37
CA HIS A 22 -1.25 3.19 -7.99
C HIS A 22 -0.27 2.16 -7.43
N ARG A 23 -0.55 0.86 -7.65
CA ARG A 23 0.36 -0.24 -7.27
C ARG A 23 1.73 -0.08 -7.93
N THR A 24 1.77 0.27 -9.21
CA THR A 24 3.02 0.46 -9.95
C THR A 24 3.87 1.59 -9.36
N VAL A 25 3.26 2.75 -9.06
CA VAL A 25 3.95 3.88 -8.43
C VAL A 25 4.50 3.48 -7.05
N LEU A 26 3.70 2.83 -6.20
CA LEU A 26 4.16 2.39 -4.88
C LEU A 26 5.27 1.34 -4.95
N ARG A 27 5.18 0.38 -5.88
CA ARG A 27 6.23 -0.64 -6.04
C ARG A 27 7.56 -0.02 -6.47
N LEU A 28 7.54 0.90 -7.44
CA LEU A 28 8.75 1.59 -7.88
C LEU A 28 9.34 2.48 -6.77
N ARG A 29 8.49 3.20 -6.02
CA ARG A 29 8.92 4.17 -5.01
C ARG A 29 9.34 3.54 -3.69
N ILE A 30 8.65 2.50 -3.22
CA ILE A 30 8.84 1.92 -1.89
C ILE A 30 9.70 0.68 -1.96
N VAL A 31 9.38 -0.26 -2.86
CA VAL A 31 10.11 -1.54 -2.97
C VAL A 31 11.45 -1.32 -3.67
N HIS A 32 11.45 -0.64 -4.81
CA HIS A 32 12.67 -0.38 -5.58
C HIS A 32 13.40 0.92 -5.17
N ARG A 33 12.82 1.70 -4.23
CA ARG A 33 13.37 2.96 -3.72
C ARG A 33 13.79 3.96 -4.82
N LEU A 34 13.12 3.92 -5.98
CA LEU A 34 13.46 4.81 -7.09
C LEU A 34 13.09 6.27 -6.76
N PRO A 35 13.93 7.25 -7.17
CA PRO A 35 13.61 8.65 -6.99
C PRO A 35 12.42 9.06 -7.87
N VAL A 36 11.63 10.03 -7.39
CA VAL A 36 10.38 10.44 -8.05
C VAL A 36 10.59 10.92 -9.49
N VAL A 37 11.72 11.55 -9.77
CA VAL A 37 12.09 12.04 -11.10
C VAL A 37 12.31 10.88 -12.08
N GLU A 38 12.90 9.78 -11.62
CA GLU A 38 13.14 8.60 -12.43
C GLU A 38 11.86 7.80 -12.67
N VAL A 39 10.99 7.72 -11.66
CA VAL A 39 9.65 7.14 -11.81
C VAL A 39 8.81 7.94 -12.81
N ALA A 40 8.88 9.28 -12.77
CA ALA A 40 8.20 10.14 -13.73
C ALA A 40 8.69 9.88 -15.17
N ARG A 41 10.00 9.74 -15.36
CA ARG A 41 10.58 9.36 -16.66
C ARG A 41 10.12 7.98 -17.12
N LEU A 42 10.17 6.97 -16.24
CA LEU A 42 9.74 5.60 -16.54
C LEU A 42 8.26 5.50 -16.93
N LEU A 43 7.41 6.31 -16.29
CA LEU A 43 5.97 6.32 -16.55
C LEU A 43 5.56 7.29 -17.66
N GLY A 44 6.50 8.05 -18.24
CA GLY A 44 6.22 9.07 -19.24
C GLY A 44 5.33 10.22 -18.71
N THR A 45 5.45 10.56 -17.42
CA THR A 45 4.66 11.62 -16.77
C THR A 45 5.55 12.70 -16.17
N ASN A 46 4.95 13.73 -15.56
CA ASN A 46 5.67 14.69 -14.74
C ASN A 46 5.75 14.23 -13.26
N VAL A 47 6.62 14.89 -12.50
CA VAL A 47 6.87 14.60 -11.07
C VAL A 47 5.61 14.81 -10.23
N GLU A 48 4.85 15.88 -10.49
CA GLU A 48 3.64 16.22 -9.75
C GLU A 48 2.58 15.12 -9.86
N ALA A 49 2.38 14.55 -11.05
CA ALA A 49 1.45 13.45 -11.28
C ALA A 49 1.88 12.20 -10.51
N VAL A 50 3.17 11.91 -10.42
CA VAL A 50 3.68 10.78 -9.61
C VAL A 50 3.43 11.02 -8.13
N LEU A 51 3.67 12.24 -7.63
CA LEU A 51 3.40 12.57 -6.23
C LEU A 51 1.91 12.50 -5.90
N LEU A 52 1.05 13.03 -6.78
CA LEU A 52 -0.41 12.95 -6.62
C LEU A 52 -0.89 11.49 -6.58
N LEU A 53 -0.40 10.65 -7.50
CA LEU A 53 -0.71 9.22 -7.54
C LEU A 53 -0.20 8.51 -6.28
N GLN A 54 1.00 8.84 -5.81
CA GLN A 54 1.56 8.28 -4.58
C GLN A 54 0.69 8.66 -3.38
N HIS A 55 0.28 9.93 -3.28
CA HIS A 55 -0.56 10.40 -2.18
C HIS A 55 -1.93 9.72 -2.19
N ALA A 56 -2.60 9.70 -3.35
CA ALA A 56 -3.88 9.03 -3.51
C ALA A 56 -3.81 7.53 -3.20
N ALA A 57 -2.73 6.85 -3.60
CA ALA A 57 -2.52 5.44 -3.28
C ALA A 57 -2.37 5.21 -1.77
N LEU A 58 -1.59 6.03 -1.09
CA LEU A 58 -1.39 5.94 0.36
C LEU A 58 -2.67 6.26 1.13
N ASP A 59 -3.43 7.27 0.71
CA ASP A 59 -4.72 7.60 1.31
C ASP A 59 -5.72 6.44 1.18
N LEU A 60 -5.75 5.78 0.03
CA LEU A 60 -6.61 4.63 -0.19
C LEU A 60 -6.21 3.45 0.73
N LEU A 61 -4.91 3.16 0.83
CA LEU A 61 -4.40 2.15 1.76
C LEU A 61 -4.73 2.50 3.23
N ARG A 62 -4.58 3.76 3.63
CA ARG A 62 -4.93 4.21 4.99
C ARG A 62 -6.42 4.01 5.29
N ARG A 63 -7.30 4.32 4.33
CA ARG A 63 -8.75 4.10 4.47
C ARG A 63 -9.09 2.62 4.56
N GLN A 64 -8.43 1.78 3.78
CA GLN A 64 -8.62 0.33 3.83
C GLN A 64 -8.13 -0.27 5.15
N LEU A 65 -6.96 0.15 5.63
CA LEU A 65 -6.45 -0.25 6.94
C LEU A 65 -7.40 0.20 8.06
N ALA A 66 -7.94 1.41 7.99
CA ALA A 66 -8.95 1.88 8.95
C ALA A 66 -10.25 1.05 8.86
N ALA A 67 -10.73 0.72 7.66
CA ALA A 67 -11.92 -0.11 7.47
C ALA A 67 -11.71 -1.57 7.93
N GLY A 68 -10.52 -2.15 7.67
CA GLY A 68 -10.13 -3.47 8.13
C GLY A 68 -9.93 -3.53 9.65
N ALA A 69 -9.32 -2.49 10.24
CA ALA A 69 -9.17 -2.36 11.69
C ALA A 69 -10.52 -2.20 12.41
N VAL A 70 -11.53 -1.61 11.76
CA VAL A 70 -12.90 -1.58 12.30
C VAL A 70 -13.54 -2.97 12.31
N LEU A 71 -13.26 -3.82 11.31
CA LEU A 71 -13.75 -5.21 11.27
C LEU A 71 -13.02 -6.12 12.27
N ASP A 72 -11.73 -5.89 12.51
CA ASP A 72 -10.92 -6.68 13.45
C ASP A 72 -11.09 -6.21 14.91
N GLY A 73 -11.40 -4.92 15.12
CA GLY A 73 -11.65 -4.31 16.42
C GLY A 73 -12.98 -4.68 17.09
N ASP A 74 -13.93 -5.25 16.34
CA ASP A 74 -15.22 -5.75 16.86
C ASP A 74 -15.24 -7.30 16.95
N ASN A 75 -14.07 -7.93 17.07
CA ASN A 75 -13.96 -9.35 17.36
C ASN A 75 -13.81 -9.57 18.89
N PRO A 76 -14.88 -9.87 19.64
CA PRO A 76 -14.79 -10.17 21.07
C PRO A 76 -14.00 -11.45 21.39
N ALA A 77 -13.57 -12.22 20.38
CA ALA A 77 -12.83 -13.47 20.56
C ALA A 77 -11.35 -13.27 20.93
N ASN A 78 -10.76 -12.08 20.78
CA ASN A 78 -9.34 -11.86 21.10
C ASN A 78 -9.07 -11.42 22.56
N ARG A 79 -10.08 -11.50 23.45
CA ARG A 79 -9.96 -11.11 24.87
C ARG A 79 -9.67 -12.28 25.81
N ARG A 80 -8.84 -13.23 25.38
CA ARG A 80 -8.26 -14.24 26.27
C ARG A 80 -6.76 -14.34 25.97
N TYR A 81 -5.93 -13.70 26.78
CA TYR A 81 -5.17 -14.29 27.88
C TYR A 81 -4.53 -13.17 28.70
#